data_AF-A0A8S9L3H2-F1
#
_entry.id   AF-A0A8S9L3H2-F1
#
_cell.length_a   1.000
_cell.length_b   1.000
_cell.length_c   1.000
_cell.angle_alpha   90.00
_cell.angle_beta   90.00
_cell.angle_gamma   90.00
#
_symmetry.space_group_name_H-M   'P 1'
#
loop_
_entity.id
_entity.type
_entity.pdbx_description
1 polymer ?
#
loop_
_entity_poly.entity_id
_entity_poly.type
_entity_poly.pdbx_seq_one_letter_code
_entity_poly.pdbx_strand_id
1 'polypeptide(L)'
;MGNKLIFGALLCLCLVIQTTSHVENPLINHYADYEAVHPSEYYSSDFELKDGTNVIFEAINELKGIKKPKAGFQCSIGRKHWTRSLPGDVFFAKFFFYSVNPNAKVVNRCHFRSSLGYVNLDIEITPALGSRCPGYRCVLAIRREGLLMKDTNELFHWTPWPHRHTQPKLPKMINK
;
A
#
# COMPACT_ATOMS: atom_id res chain seq x y z
N MET A 1 33.54 -27.38 -54.53
CA MET A 1 32.55 -28.29 -53.94
C MET A 1 31.77 -27.52 -52.89
N GLY A 2 30.44 -27.42 -53.04
CA GLY A 2 29.44 -26.99 -52.03
C GLY A 2 29.37 -25.48 -51.72
N ASN A 3 28.45 -24.72 -52.30
CA ASN A 3 27.08 -24.37 -51.82
C ASN A 3 27.09 -23.04 -51.04
N LYS A 4 26.80 -21.86 -51.63
CA LYS A 4 25.47 -21.29 -52.00
C LYS A 4 24.36 -21.62 -51.00
N LEU A 5 23.80 -20.59 -50.34
CA LEU A 5 22.44 -20.42 -49.73
C LEU A 5 22.60 -19.31 -48.65
N ILE A 6 21.89 -18.19 -48.53
CA ILE A 6 20.64 -17.65 -49.09
C ILE A 6 20.71 -16.11 -48.98
N PHE A 7 20.44 -15.43 -50.09
CA PHE A 7 19.95 -14.04 -50.13
C PHE A 7 18.49 -14.03 -49.68
N GLY A 8 18.09 -13.06 -48.85
CA GLY A 8 16.67 -12.66 -48.76
C GLY A 8 15.95 -13.03 -47.47
N ALA A 9 16.08 -12.17 -46.46
CA ALA A 9 15.04 -11.91 -45.45
C ALA A 9 15.30 -10.58 -44.74
N LEU A 10 15.86 -9.59 -45.45
CA LEU A 10 16.22 -8.28 -44.89
C LEU A 10 15.16 -7.23 -45.26
N LEU A 11 13.88 -7.52 -45.05
CA LEU A 11 12.77 -6.58 -45.25
C LEU A 11 11.42 -7.23 -44.85
N CYS A 12 11.15 -7.32 -43.55
CA CYS A 12 9.81 -7.22 -42.95
C CYS A 12 9.88 -7.64 -41.48
N LEU A 13 9.14 -6.93 -40.62
CA LEU A 13 9.04 -7.07 -39.16
C LEU A 13 10.29 -6.52 -38.45
N CYS A 14 10.29 -5.33 -37.85
CA CYS A 14 9.34 -4.89 -36.83
C CYS A 14 9.10 -3.36 -36.91
N LEU A 15 7.93 -2.99 -37.45
CA LEU A 15 7.16 -1.87 -36.90
C LEU A 15 6.50 -2.37 -35.59
N VAL A 16 6.11 -1.44 -34.72
CA VAL A 16 5.53 -1.62 -33.36
C VAL A 16 6.66 -1.86 -32.33
N ILE A 17 7.02 -0.95 -31.43
CA ILE A 17 6.22 -0.27 -30.40
C ILE A 17 6.83 1.12 -30.10
N GLN A 18 6.06 2.19 -30.28
CA GLN A 18 6.18 3.39 -29.45
C GLN A 18 5.45 3.15 -28.11
N THR A 19 5.83 3.91 -27.08
CA THR A 19 5.43 3.88 -25.65
C THR A 19 6.37 2.99 -24.82
N THR A 20 7.01 3.44 -23.74
CA THR A 20 6.47 4.27 -22.66
C THR A 20 7.50 5.22 -22.05
N SER A 21 7.00 6.38 -21.65
CA SER A 21 7.56 7.29 -20.67
C SER A 21 7.69 6.62 -19.30
N HIS A 22 8.91 6.51 -18.79
CA HIS A 22 9.24 6.80 -17.39
C HIS A 22 10.77 6.78 -17.30
N VAL A 23 11.38 7.94 -17.07
CA VAL A 23 12.78 7.97 -16.64
C VAL A 23 12.77 7.49 -15.20
N GLU A 24 12.85 6.17 -15.01
CA GLU A 24 13.20 5.60 -13.71
C GLU A 24 14.62 6.07 -13.41
N ASN A 25 14.74 6.93 -12.40
CA ASN A 25 16.01 7.42 -11.92
C ASN A 25 16.78 6.21 -11.36
N PRO A 26 17.89 5.76 -11.98
CA PRO A 26 18.51 4.47 -11.71
C PRO A 26 19.25 4.38 -10.36
N LEU A 27 19.07 5.36 -9.48
CA LEU A 27 19.74 5.48 -8.18
C LEU A 27 18.83 5.19 -6.98
N ILE A 28 17.52 4.99 -7.17
CA ILE A 28 16.65 4.55 -6.07
C ILE A 28 16.63 3.02 -6.08
N ASN A 29 17.55 2.41 -5.32
CA ASN A 29 17.49 1.00 -5.01
C ASN A 29 16.25 0.76 -4.12
N HIS A 30 15.15 0.31 -4.70
CA HIS A 30 13.92 -0.06 -3.97
C HIS A 30 14.11 -1.20 -2.95
N TYR A 31 15.32 -1.79 -2.87
CA TYR A 31 15.73 -2.80 -1.88
C TYR A 31 16.76 -2.27 -0.86
N ALA A 32 17.16 -1.00 -0.89
CA ALA A 32 17.91 -0.42 0.22
C ALA A 32 16.97 -0.39 1.43
N ASP A 33 17.31 -1.12 2.48
CA ASP A 33 16.58 -1.08 3.74
C ASP A 33 16.46 0.39 4.18
N TYR A 34 15.25 0.87 4.43
CA TYR A 34 15.00 2.26 4.86
C TYR A 34 15.89 2.64 6.05
N GLU A 35 16.22 1.67 6.91
CA GLU A 35 17.17 1.83 8.03
C GLU A 35 18.59 2.22 7.57
N ALA A 36 19.07 1.66 6.45
CA ALA A 36 20.38 1.99 5.88
C ALA A 36 20.41 3.39 5.26
N VAL A 37 19.25 3.90 4.83
CA VAL A 37 19.12 5.24 4.23
C VAL A 37 18.87 6.31 5.29
N HIS A 38 18.18 5.97 6.38
CA HIS A 38 17.78 6.87 7.46
C HIS A 38 18.24 6.41 8.85
N PRO A 39 19.54 6.12 9.07
CA PRO A 39 20.03 5.57 10.34
C PRO A 39 19.77 6.52 11.51
N SER A 40 19.83 7.84 11.31
CA SER A 40 19.53 8.81 12.35
C SER A 40 18.07 8.77 12.80
N GLU A 41 17.12 8.39 11.95
CA GLU A 41 15.70 8.28 12.34
C GLU A 41 15.44 7.02 13.18
N TYR A 42 16.24 5.97 12.97
CA TYR A 42 16.13 4.70 13.70
C TYR A 42 16.82 4.74 15.07
N TYR A 43 17.94 5.48 15.17
CA TYR A 43 18.77 5.57 16.38
C TYR A 43 18.72 6.95 17.08
N SER A 44 17.83 7.86 16.65
CA SER A 44 17.60 9.15 17.33
C SER A 44 17.01 8.90 18.73
N SER A 45 17.76 9.33 19.75
CA SER A 45 17.46 9.17 21.18
C SER A 45 16.12 9.72 21.66
N ASP A 46 15.48 10.59 20.86
CA ASP A 46 14.32 11.35 21.31
C ASP A 46 13.00 10.53 21.25
N PHE A 47 13.02 9.38 20.56
CA PHE A 47 11.85 8.51 20.39
C PHE A 47 12.17 7.06 20.77
N GLU A 48 12.40 6.78 22.06
CA GLU A 48 12.58 5.41 22.54
C GLU A 48 11.29 4.58 22.40
N LEU A 49 11.29 3.55 21.54
CA LEU A 49 10.21 2.57 21.46
C LEU A 49 10.53 1.38 22.40
N LYS A 50 9.83 1.30 23.53
CA LYS A 50 10.05 0.26 24.55
C LYS A 50 9.19 -0.97 24.28
N ASP A 51 9.65 -2.13 24.73
CA ASP A 51 8.83 -3.34 24.73
C ASP A 51 7.50 -3.13 25.46
N GLY A 52 6.43 -3.63 24.87
CA GLY A 52 5.07 -3.41 25.38
C GLY A 52 4.48 -2.04 25.01
N THR A 53 5.19 -1.20 24.24
CA THR A 53 4.61 0.05 23.73
C THR A 53 3.42 -0.26 22.82
N ASN A 54 2.32 0.47 23.05
CA ASN A 54 1.12 0.40 22.24
C ASN A 54 1.22 1.42 21.12
N VAL A 55 1.26 0.94 19.88
CA VAL A 55 1.14 1.78 18.70
C VAL A 55 -0.32 1.79 18.28
N ILE A 56 -0.88 3.00 18.13
CA ILE A 56 -2.30 3.20 17.86
C ILE A 56 -2.46 3.92 16.53
N PHE A 57 -3.20 3.31 15.61
CA PHE A 57 -3.64 3.96 14.39
C PHE A 57 -5.13 4.27 14.52
N GLU A 58 -5.46 5.55 14.45
CA GLU A 58 -6.82 6.05 14.48
C GLU A 58 -7.23 6.45 13.10
N ALA A 59 -8.26 5.81 12.55
CA ALA A 59 -8.73 6.16 11.23
C ALA A 59 -10.16 6.68 11.31
N ILE A 60 -10.32 7.89 10.80
CA ILE A 60 -11.55 8.66 10.85
C ILE A 60 -12.20 8.62 9.47
N ASN A 61 -13.47 8.23 9.41
CA ASN A 61 -14.22 8.27 8.15
C ASN A 61 -14.71 9.70 7.87
N GLU A 62 -14.04 10.41 6.96
CA GLU A 62 -14.38 11.79 6.56
C GLU A 62 -15.15 11.84 5.22
N LEU A 63 -15.78 10.75 4.78
CA LEU A 63 -16.51 10.67 3.50
C LEU A 63 -17.89 11.39 3.52
N LYS A 64 -18.04 12.48 4.26
CA LYS A 64 -19.28 13.25 4.34
C LYS A 64 -19.67 13.78 2.95
N GLY A 65 -20.95 13.64 2.57
CA GLY A 65 -21.46 14.10 1.28
C GLY A 65 -21.15 13.19 0.08
N ILE A 66 -20.59 12.01 0.29
CA ILE A 66 -20.39 11.00 -0.77
C ILE A 66 -21.63 10.09 -0.86
N LYS A 67 -22.07 9.74 -2.07
CA LYS A 67 -23.28 8.91 -2.31
C LYS A 67 -23.25 7.55 -1.60
N LYS A 68 -22.06 6.97 -1.39
CA LYS A 68 -21.84 5.71 -0.67
C LYS A 68 -20.66 5.89 0.30
N PRO A 69 -20.87 6.57 1.44
CA PRO A 69 -19.79 7.13 2.25
C PRO A 69 -19.27 6.13 3.29
N LYS A 70 -19.53 4.84 3.07
CA LYS A 70 -19.16 3.78 3.99
C LYS A 70 -17.75 3.32 3.66
N ALA A 71 -16.92 3.17 4.68
CA ALA A 71 -15.58 2.62 4.54
C ALA A 71 -15.46 1.29 5.28
N GLY A 72 -14.53 0.47 4.81
CA GLY A 72 -14.17 -0.82 5.37
C GLY A 72 -12.69 -0.84 5.72
N PHE A 73 -12.36 -1.47 6.84
CA PHE A 73 -10.99 -1.62 7.29
C PHE A 73 -10.70 -3.01 7.85
N GLN A 74 -9.47 -3.49 7.61
CA GLN A 74 -8.94 -4.74 8.14
C GLN A 74 -7.41 -4.65 8.21
N CYS A 75 -6.79 -5.11 9.30
CA CYS A 75 -5.34 -5.38 9.33
C CYS A 75 -5.05 -6.86 9.58
N SER A 76 -3.89 -7.33 9.12
CA SER A 76 -3.41 -8.71 9.26
C SER A 76 -3.25 -9.14 10.72
N ILE A 77 -2.77 -8.24 11.56
CA ILE A 77 -2.56 -8.44 13.00
C ILE A 77 -3.63 -7.60 13.71
N GLY A 78 -4.57 -8.27 14.38
CA GLY A 78 -5.76 -7.65 14.97
C GLY A 78 -7.03 -8.45 14.70
N ARG A 79 -8.20 -7.77 14.71
CA ARG A 79 -9.48 -8.42 14.35
C ARG A 79 -9.48 -8.72 12.85
N LYS A 80 -9.50 -10.01 12.48
CA LYS A 80 -9.58 -10.48 11.08
C LYS A 80 -10.91 -10.13 10.39
N HIS A 81 -11.83 -9.48 11.08
CA HIS A 81 -13.14 -9.10 10.55
C HIS A 81 -13.10 -7.70 9.95
N TRP A 82 -13.69 -7.56 8.77
CA TRP A 82 -13.93 -6.25 8.16
C TRP A 82 -14.81 -5.41 9.07
N THR A 83 -14.27 -4.28 9.53
CA THR A 83 -15.04 -3.28 10.28
C THR A 83 -15.60 -2.28 9.28
N ARG A 84 -16.90 -2.00 9.38
CA ARG A 84 -17.61 -1.04 8.53
C ARG A 84 -17.81 0.26 9.31
N SER A 85 -17.47 1.39 8.72
CA SER A 85 -17.66 2.72 9.31
C SER A 85 -18.63 3.58 8.49
N LEU A 86 -19.37 4.43 9.19
CA LEU A 86 -20.14 5.56 8.68
C LEU A 86 -19.32 6.85 8.80
N PRO A 87 -19.69 7.94 8.09
CA PRO A 87 -19.02 9.23 8.24
C PRO A 87 -19.06 9.73 9.69
N GLY A 88 -17.90 10.15 10.19
CA GLY A 88 -17.70 10.56 11.58
C GLY A 88 -17.22 9.45 12.51
N ASP A 89 -17.38 8.17 12.13
CA ASP A 89 -16.88 7.07 12.94
C ASP A 89 -15.34 7.04 12.97
N VAL A 90 -14.81 6.69 14.13
CA VAL A 90 -13.38 6.47 14.36
C VAL A 90 -13.17 4.99 14.67
N PHE A 91 -12.15 4.39 14.09
CA PHE A 91 -11.70 3.07 14.49
C PHE A 91 -10.22 3.08 14.86
N PHE A 92 -9.86 2.11 15.69
CA PHE A 92 -8.54 1.98 16.28
C PHE A 92 -7.94 0.65 15.87
N ALA A 93 -6.74 0.69 15.31
CA ALA A 93 -5.87 -0.47 15.21
C ALA A 93 -4.77 -0.33 16.25
N LYS A 94 -4.69 -1.30 17.15
CA LYS A 94 -3.73 -1.33 18.24
C LYS A 94 -2.73 -2.45 17.98
N PHE A 95 -1.47 -2.08 17.95
CA PHE A 95 -0.36 -3.00 17.73
C PHE A 95 0.58 -2.93 18.94
N PHE A 96 1.11 -4.08 19.32
CA PHE A 96 2.10 -4.16 20.38
C PHE A 96 3.47 -4.27 19.75
N PHE A 97 4.38 -3.38 20.16
CA PHE A 97 5.78 -3.52 19.82
C PHE A 97 6.49 -4.41 20.85
N TYR A 98 7.29 -5.35 20.35
CA TYR A 98 8.22 -6.15 21.14
C TYR A 98 9.50 -6.34 20.34
N SER A 99 10.62 -5.95 20.91
CA SER A 99 11.98 -6.14 20.39
C SER A 99 12.47 -7.56 20.64
N VAL A 100 11.69 -8.57 20.23
CA VAL A 100 12.15 -9.99 20.30
C VAL A 100 13.45 -10.16 19.49
N ASN A 101 13.68 -9.28 18.53
CA ASN A 101 14.93 -9.13 17.80
C ASN A 101 15.13 -7.62 17.50
N PRO A 102 16.31 -7.04 17.80
CA PRO A 102 16.59 -5.62 17.53
C PRO A 102 16.45 -5.23 16.04
N ASN A 103 16.57 -6.21 15.13
CA ASN A 103 16.38 -6.02 13.70
C ASN A 103 14.97 -6.41 13.21
N ALA A 104 14.08 -6.86 14.10
CA ALA A 104 12.73 -7.28 13.70
C ALA A 104 11.82 -6.07 13.52
N LYS A 105 11.46 -5.82 12.27
CA LYS A 105 10.41 -4.89 11.88
C LYS A 105 9.05 -5.54 12.08
N VAL A 106 8.19 -4.92 12.89
CA VAL A 106 6.79 -5.36 13.00
C VAL A 106 6.00 -4.70 11.88
N VAL A 107 5.77 -5.45 10.80
CA VAL A 107 5.00 -4.99 9.64
C VAL A 107 3.56 -5.47 9.74
N ASN A 108 2.62 -4.52 9.77
CA ASN A 108 1.19 -4.78 9.79
C ASN A 108 0.57 -4.40 8.44
N ARG A 109 0.04 -5.38 7.72
CA ARG A 109 -0.65 -5.11 6.45
C ARG A 109 -2.08 -4.70 6.71
N CYS A 110 -2.44 -3.51 6.27
CA CYS A 110 -3.75 -2.92 6.49
C CYS A 110 -4.43 -2.60 5.16
N HIS A 111 -5.72 -2.92 5.10
CA HIS A 111 -6.55 -2.77 3.92
C HIS A 111 -7.68 -1.80 4.22
N PHE A 112 -7.77 -0.74 3.42
CA PHE A 112 -8.84 0.24 3.45
C PHE A 112 -9.64 0.14 2.18
N ARG A 113 -10.97 0.17 2.30
CA ARG A 113 -11.89 0.04 1.18
C ARG A 113 -13.00 1.07 1.30
N SER A 114 -13.40 1.64 0.18
CA SER A 114 -14.59 2.48 0.09
C SER A 114 -15.28 2.25 -1.26
N SER A 115 -16.38 2.96 -1.49
CA SER A 115 -17.00 2.98 -2.81
C SER A 115 -16.13 3.64 -3.90
N LEU A 116 -15.10 4.39 -3.49
CA LEU A 116 -14.20 5.13 -4.38
C LEU A 116 -13.01 4.28 -4.82
N GLY A 117 -12.64 3.26 -4.05
CA GLY A 117 -11.49 2.40 -4.35
C GLY A 117 -10.99 1.66 -3.12
N TYR A 118 -9.72 1.27 -3.17
CA TYR A 118 -9.01 0.65 -2.06
C TYR A 118 -7.60 1.21 -1.89
N VAL A 119 -7.07 1.11 -0.68
CA VAL A 119 -5.67 1.42 -0.33
C VAL A 119 -5.16 0.26 0.51
N ASN A 120 -3.98 -0.25 0.16
CA ASN A 120 -3.25 -1.23 0.96
C ASN A 120 -2.02 -0.53 1.53
N LEU A 121 -1.86 -0.57 2.84
CA LEU A 121 -0.77 0.09 3.56
C LEU A 121 -0.04 -0.95 4.40
N ASP A 122 1.27 -1.03 4.23
CA ASP A 122 2.13 -1.78 5.11
C ASP A 122 2.65 -0.83 6.19
N ILE A 123 2.11 -0.98 7.40
CA ILE A 123 2.47 -0.17 8.57
C ILE A 123 3.69 -0.82 9.21
N GLU A 124 4.84 -0.19 9.03
CA GLU A 124 6.09 -0.56 9.70
C GLU A 124 6.18 0.14 11.05
N ILE A 125 6.22 -0.65 12.13
CA ILE A 125 6.44 -0.13 13.47
C ILE A 125 7.94 -0.12 13.75
N THR A 126 8.50 1.08 13.78
CA THR A 126 9.92 1.36 14.05
C THR A 126 10.03 2.53 15.01
N PRO A 127 11.20 2.75 15.66
CA PRO A 127 11.43 3.95 16.45
C PRO A 127 11.18 5.25 15.66
N ALA A 128 11.56 5.26 14.37
CA ALA A 128 11.33 6.38 13.44
C ALA A 128 9.85 6.76 13.31
N LEU A 129 8.91 5.83 13.53
CA LEU A 129 7.47 6.14 13.51
C LEU A 129 7.09 7.19 14.55
N GLY A 130 7.81 7.27 15.69
CA GLY A 130 7.55 8.26 16.73
C GLY A 130 7.74 9.71 16.27
N SER A 131 8.64 9.93 15.31
CA SER A 131 8.86 11.26 14.70
C SER A 131 7.68 11.72 13.83
N ARG A 132 7.02 10.76 13.16
CA ARG A 132 5.86 11.00 12.29
C ARG A 132 4.55 11.01 13.05
N CYS A 133 4.48 10.25 14.13
CA CYS A 133 3.31 10.07 14.96
C CYS A 133 3.68 10.25 16.43
N PRO A 134 3.58 11.47 16.98
CA PRO A 134 3.91 11.74 18.38
C PRO A 134 3.19 10.79 19.34
N GLY A 135 3.94 10.19 20.26
CA GLY A 135 3.41 9.21 21.22
C GLY A 135 2.95 7.89 20.57
N TYR A 136 3.42 7.57 19.37
CA TYR A 136 3.05 6.39 18.60
C TYR A 136 1.54 6.27 18.32
N ARG A 137 0.88 7.43 18.22
CA ARG A 137 -0.54 7.56 17.89
C ARG A 137 -0.66 8.28 16.55
N CYS A 138 -0.87 7.52 15.48
CA CYS A 138 -1.01 8.06 14.13
C CYS A 138 -2.49 8.31 13.82
N VAL A 139 -2.80 9.47 13.23
CA VAL A 139 -4.17 9.77 12.77
C VAL A 139 -4.27 9.69 11.25
N LEU A 140 -5.15 8.81 10.79
CA LEU A 140 -5.52 8.62 9.39
C LEU A 140 -6.93 9.20 9.13
N ALA A 141 -7.12 9.81 7.97
CA ALA A 141 -8.41 10.30 7.51
C ALA A 141 -8.79 9.62 6.20
N ILE A 142 -9.96 8.98 6.16
CA ILE A 142 -10.50 8.37 4.95
C ILE A 142 -11.29 9.46 4.22
N ARG A 143 -10.73 10.00 3.13
CA ARG A 143 -11.24 11.16 2.40
C ARG A 143 -11.60 10.79 0.96
N ARG A 144 -12.14 11.76 0.21
CA ARG A 144 -12.56 11.56 -1.18
C ARG A 144 -11.37 11.19 -2.08
N GLU A 145 -10.23 11.79 -1.80
CA GLU A 145 -8.98 11.66 -2.54
C GLU A 145 -8.19 10.39 -2.20
N GLY A 146 -8.38 9.83 -1.01
CA GLY A 146 -7.59 8.70 -0.51
C GLY A 146 -7.60 8.59 1.01
N LEU A 147 -6.56 7.95 1.54
CA LEU A 147 -6.25 7.89 2.95
C LEU A 147 -5.15 8.92 3.27
N LEU A 148 -5.43 9.89 4.14
CA LEU A 148 -4.48 10.93 4.52
C LEU A 148 -3.92 10.64 5.92
N MET A 149 -2.60 10.59 6.07
CA MET A 149 -1.96 10.64 7.37
C MET A 149 -1.88 12.10 7.83
N LYS A 150 -2.65 12.48 8.85
CA LYS A 150 -2.85 13.89 9.23
C LYS A 150 -1.56 14.54 9.73
N ASP A 151 -0.76 13.81 10.49
CA ASP A 151 0.45 14.32 11.13
C ASP A 151 1.56 14.64 10.11
N THR A 152 1.67 13.84 9.03
CA THR A 152 2.68 14.04 7.98
C THR A 152 2.13 14.67 6.71
N ASN A 153 0.82 14.85 6.61
CA ASN A 153 0.10 15.26 5.39
C ASN A 153 0.36 14.34 4.18
N GLU A 154 0.74 13.09 4.42
CA GLU A 154 0.98 12.10 3.36
C GLU A 154 -0.34 11.51 2.87
N LEU A 155 -0.57 11.56 1.56
CA LEU A 155 -1.81 11.10 0.93
C LEU A 155 -1.58 9.82 0.13
N PHE A 156 -2.28 8.75 0.53
CA PHE A 156 -2.37 7.51 -0.21
C PHE A 156 -3.62 7.51 -1.08
N HIS A 157 -3.45 7.75 -2.39
CA HIS A 157 -4.56 7.82 -3.33
C HIS A 157 -5.33 6.49 -3.44
N TRP A 158 -6.63 6.59 -3.70
CA TRP A 158 -7.45 5.42 -3.99
C TRP A 158 -6.98 4.70 -5.26
N THR A 159 -6.71 3.40 -5.15
CA THR A 159 -6.67 2.53 -6.33
C THR A 159 -8.10 2.20 -6.74
N PRO A 160 -8.50 2.45 -8.00
CA PRO A 160 -9.85 2.18 -8.45
C PRO A 160 -10.14 0.67 -8.39
N TRP A 161 -11.40 0.33 -8.12
CA TRP A 161 -11.83 -1.06 -8.23
C TRP A 161 -11.64 -1.52 -9.68
N PRO A 162 -11.08 -2.73 -9.92
CA PRO A 162 -11.05 -3.27 -11.26
C PRO A 162 -12.48 -3.29 -11.79
N HIS A 163 -12.72 -2.62 -12.92
CA HIS A 163 -13.98 -2.78 -13.63
C HIS A 163 -14.14 -4.27 -13.88
N ARG A 164 -15.25 -4.84 -13.40
CA ARG A 164 -15.57 -6.28 -13.51
C ARG A 164 -14.95 -6.84 -14.78
N HIS A 165 -13.90 -7.66 -14.67
CA HIS A 165 -13.58 -8.58 -15.74
C HIS A 165 -14.87 -9.36 -15.96
N THR A 166 -15.51 -9.11 -17.10
CA THR A 166 -16.61 -9.96 -17.53
C THR A 166 -15.94 -11.31 -17.67
N GLN A 167 -16.19 -12.22 -16.72
CA GLN A 167 -15.67 -13.57 -16.88
C GLN A 167 -16.14 -14.02 -18.26
N PRO A 168 -15.23 -14.50 -19.14
CA PRO A 168 -15.62 -15.05 -20.42
C PRO A 168 -16.74 -16.05 -20.14
N LYS A 169 -17.89 -15.89 -20.80
CA LYS A 169 -18.95 -16.89 -20.68
C LYS A 169 -18.32 -18.22 -21.10
N LEU A 170 -18.26 -19.18 -20.18
CA LEU A 170 -17.82 -20.53 -20.50
C LEU A 170 -18.59 -21.00 -21.74
N PRO A 171 -17.93 -21.63 -22.73
CA PRO A 171 -18.62 -22.17 -23.88
C PRO A 171 -19.76 -23.07 -23.37
N LYS A 172 -20.98 -22.87 -23.89
CA LYS A 172 -22.06 -23.82 -23.65
C LYS A 172 -21.57 -25.17 -24.14
N MET A 173 -21.42 -26.13 -23.24
CA MET A 173 -21.22 -27.51 -23.65
C MET A 173 -22.45 -27.92 -24.43
N ILE A 174 -22.28 -28.06 -25.74
CA ILE A 174 -23.27 -28.67 -26.62
C ILE A 174 -23.16 -30.16 -26.35
N ASN A 175 -24.05 -30.69 -25.50
CA ASN A 175 -24.25 -32.13 -25.43
C ASN A 175 -24.81 -32.57 -26.78
N LYS A 176 -24.02 -33.36 -27.51
CA LYS A 176 -24.48 -34.13 -28.67
C LYS A 176 -25.29 -35.33 -28.20
#